data_AF-A0A2D6N3T5-F1
#
_entry.id   AF-A0A2D6N3T5-F1
#
_cell.length_a   1.000
_cell.length_b   1.000
_cell.length_c   1.000
_cell.angle_alpha   90.00
_cell.angle_beta   90.00
_cell.angle_gamma   90.00
#
_symmetry.space_group_name_H-M   'P 1'
#
loop_
_entity.id
_entity.type
_entity.pdbx_description
1 polymer ?
#
loop_
_entity_poly.entity_id
_entity_poly.type
_entity_poly.pdbx_seq_one_letter_code
_entity_poly.pdbx_strand_id
1 'polypeptide(L)'
;MGNWRWTRPRATACRLVAQGQRTHTEIIAHLGVKRSTFYSWLRNAQFRERLDDYRRKLNEQARHLAIAEPLRRVEALHERRERLLLVVDERAAEYREIRAQEPDRYPPDGATGLFMRTVKQIGTGDQAQIVEQFALDVGLLRELRELEKQAAIELHQWQQDEYTDSRPLGKVPIREIIIERPARLLPAPGAPADAA
;
A
#
# COMPACT_ATOMS: atom_id res chain seq x y z
N MET A 1 -3.24 23.76 44.91
CA MET A 1 -3.57 22.77 43.86
C MET A 1 -4.40 21.66 44.49
N GLY A 2 -5.63 21.43 44.01
CA GLY A 2 -6.54 20.46 44.62
C GLY A 2 -5.99 19.04 44.54
N ASN A 3 -5.91 18.35 45.67
CA ASN A 3 -5.27 17.05 45.80
C ASN A 3 -6.10 15.95 45.08
N TRP A 4 -5.79 15.63 43.81
CA TRP A 4 -6.47 14.56 43.08
C TRP A 4 -6.14 13.19 43.67
N ARG A 5 -7.14 12.58 44.30
CA ARG A 5 -6.99 11.26 44.89
C ARG A 5 -7.10 10.15 43.83
N TRP A 6 -6.06 9.35 43.69
CA TRP A 6 -6.09 8.17 42.82
C TRP A 6 -6.81 7.00 43.49
N THR A 7 -8.03 6.70 43.04
CA THR A 7 -8.79 5.53 43.46
C THR A 7 -8.57 4.36 42.49
N ARG A 8 -8.87 3.12 42.93
CA ARG A 8 -8.79 1.94 42.05
C ARG A 8 -9.60 2.13 40.74
N PRO A 9 -10.86 2.61 40.75
CA PRO A 9 -11.60 2.88 39.51
C PRO A 9 -10.92 3.89 38.58
N ARG A 10 -10.32 4.97 39.12
CA ARG A 10 -9.62 5.98 38.32
C ARG A 10 -8.34 5.42 37.68
N ALA A 11 -7.56 4.64 38.44
CA ALA A 11 -6.36 4.00 37.92
C ALA A 11 -6.69 2.96 36.84
N THR A 12 -7.76 2.17 37.04
CA THR A 12 -8.23 1.20 36.02
C THR A 12 -8.78 1.91 34.79
N ALA A 13 -9.57 2.97 34.95
CA ALA A 13 -10.03 3.81 33.83
C ALA A 13 -8.85 4.34 32.99
N CYS A 14 -7.83 4.89 33.66
CA CYS A 14 -6.65 5.44 33.00
C CYS A 14 -5.94 4.40 32.13
N ARG A 15 -5.75 3.18 32.63
CA ARG A 15 -5.13 2.07 31.87
C ARG A 15 -5.98 1.64 30.67
N LEU A 16 -7.29 1.46 30.87
CA LEU A 16 -8.20 1.03 29.80
C LEU A 16 -8.29 2.07 28.68
N VAL A 17 -8.32 3.36 29.03
CA VAL A 17 -8.31 4.46 28.04
C VAL A 17 -6.97 4.53 27.32
N ALA A 18 -5.85 4.30 28.01
CA ALA A 18 -4.53 4.28 27.39
C ALA A 18 -4.39 3.15 26.35
N GLN A 19 -4.95 1.98 26.64
CA GLN A 19 -4.90 0.81 25.75
C GLN A 19 -5.77 0.96 24.49
N GLY A 20 -6.84 1.75 24.55
CA GLY A 20 -7.69 2.04 23.39
C GLY A 20 -8.53 0.85 22.85
N GLN A 21 -8.49 -0.31 23.50
CA GLN A 21 -9.18 -1.53 23.06
C GLN A 21 -10.68 -1.55 23.37
N ARG A 22 -11.17 -0.59 24.17
CA ARG A 22 -12.57 -0.48 24.58
C ARG A 22 -13.08 0.93 24.34
N THR A 23 -14.31 1.03 23.89
CA THR A 23 -15.01 2.31 23.79
C THR A 23 -15.24 2.91 25.18
N HIS A 24 -15.40 4.23 25.27
CA HIS A 24 -15.71 4.88 26.54
C HIS A 24 -16.98 4.31 27.20
N THR A 25 -18.00 3.95 26.41
CA THR A 25 -19.24 3.36 26.93
C THR A 25 -18.99 2.01 27.60
N GLU A 26 -18.18 1.14 27.00
CA GLU A 26 -17.80 -0.16 27.58
C GLU A 26 -16.94 0.00 28.84
N ILE A 27 -16.02 0.96 28.84
CA ILE A 27 -15.18 1.26 30.02
C ILE A 27 -16.06 1.75 31.18
N ILE A 28 -17.01 2.64 30.90
CA ILE A 28 -17.94 3.18 31.91
C ILE A 28 -18.79 2.05 32.51
N ALA A 29 -19.35 1.18 31.67
CA ALA A 29 -20.13 0.02 32.10
C ALA A 29 -19.28 -0.94 32.95
N HIS A 30 -18.07 -1.26 32.49
CA HIS A 30 -17.13 -2.14 33.20
C HIS A 30 -16.71 -1.60 34.57
N LEU A 31 -16.60 -0.28 34.72
CA LEU A 31 -16.22 0.35 35.98
C LEU A 31 -17.42 0.61 36.91
N GLY A 32 -18.65 0.45 36.43
CA GLY A 32 -19.87 0.74 37.20
C GLY A 32 -20.01 2.21 37.59
N VAL A 33 -19.49 3.14 36.79
CA VAL A 33 -19.53 4.59 37.08
C VAL A 33 -20.51 5.33 36.20
N LYS A 34 -20.99 6.50 36.63
CA LYS A 34 -21.81 7.37 35.78
C LYS A 34 -20.96 7.97 34.66
N ARG A 35 -21.55 8.16 33.46
CA ARG A 35 -20.87 8.76 32.30
C ARG A 35 -20.29 10.15 32.64
N SER A 36 -21.06 10.98 33.33
CA SER A 36 -20.63 12.32 33.76
C SER A 36 -19.38 12.30 34.65
N THR A 37 -19.31 11.32 35.56
CA THR A 37 -18.16 11.11 36.44
C THR A 37 -16.90 10.75 35.63
N PHE A 38 -17.02 9.83 34.67
CA PHE A 38 -15.91 9.43 33.81
C PHE A 38 -15.39 10.59 32.95
N TYR A 39 -16.27 11.35 32.30
CA TYR A 39 -15.86 12.51 31.50
C TYR A 39 -15.29 13.65 32.34
N SER A 40 -15.74 13.80 33.59
CA SER A 40 -15.12 14.71 34.55
C SER A 40 -13.67 14.31 34.85
N TRP A 41 -13.37 13.01 34.95
CA TRP A 41 -12.00 12.54 35.11
C TRP A 41 -11.13 12.83 33.89
N LEU A 42 -11.64 12.63 32.67
CA LEU A 42 -10.92 12.95 31.43
C LEU A 42 -10.54 14.43 31.29
N ARG A 43 -11.31 15.35 31.90
CA ARG A 43 -11.00 16.78 31.90
C ARG A 43 -9.98 17.19 32.98
N ASN A 44 -9.75 16.34 33.98
CA ASN A 44 -8.81 16.64 35.05
C ASN A 44 -7.35 16.61 34.55
N ALA A 45 -6.54 17.60 34.92
CA ALA A 45 -5.15 17.71 34.48
C ALA A 45 -4.27 16.55 34.96
N GLN A 46 -4.37 16.15 36.23
CA GLN A 46 -3.57 15.06 36.79
C GLN A 46 -3.96 13.70 36.20
N PHE A 47 -5.23 13.51 35.83
CA PHE A 47 -5.66 12.32 35.10
C PHE A 47 -5.07 12.26 33.69
N ARG A 48 -5.08 13.39 32.96
CA ARG A 48 -4.51 13.48 31.61
C ARG A 48 -3.00 13.25 31.60
N GLU A 49 -2.27 13.86 32.52
CA GLU A 49 -0.83 13.66 32.67
C GLU A 49 -0.48 12.17 32.84
N ARG A 50 -1.18 11.47 33.75
CA ARG A 50 -0.95 10.04 33.95
C ARG A 50 -1.39 9.19 32.75
N LEU A 51 -2.45 9.60 32.05
CA LEU A 51 -2.88 8.95 30.81
C LEU A 51 -1.80 9.06 29.73
N ASP A 52 -1.20 10.24 29.60
CA ASP A 52 -0.10 10.49 28.67
C ASP A 52 1.14 9.67 29.05
N ASP A 53 1.48 9.55 30.34
CA ASP A 53 2.54 8.65 30.80
C ASP A 53 2.30 7.19 30.39
N TYR A 54 1.07 6.69 30.57
CA TYR A 54 0.74 5.32 30.14
C TYR A 54 0.84 5.16 28.63
N ARG A 55 0.35 6.13 27.86
CA ARG A 55 0.48 6.14 26.40
C ARG A 55 1.94 6.17 25.96
N ARG A 56 2.79 6.99 26.60
CA ARG A 56 4.23 7.02 26.31
C ARG A 56 4.87 5.66 26.53
N LYS A 57 4.58 4.99 27.66
CA LYS A 57 5.10 3.64 27.95
C LYS A 57 4.61 2.59 26.96
N LEU A 58 3.33 2.62 26.58
CA LEU A 58 2.80 1.71 25.56
C LEU A 58 3.45 1.96 24.19
N ASN A 59 3.65 3.22 23.82
CA ASN A 59 4.33 3.58 22.59
C ASN A 59 5.81 3.18 22.59
N GLU A 60 6.51 3.31 23.72
CA GLU A 60 7.88 2.83 23.89
C GLU A 60 7.96 1.31 23.72
N GLN A 61 7.02 0.56 24.30
CA GLN A 61 6.92 -0.88 24.07
C GLN A 61 6.65 -1.21 22.59
N ALA A 62 5.77 -0.46 21.93
CA ALA A 62 5.48 -0.64 20.50
C ALA A 62 6.69 -0.33 19.61
N ARG A 63 7.58 0.60 20.00
CA ARG A 63 8.82 0.92 19.27
C ARG A 63 9.80 -0.26 19.23
N HIS A 64 9.72 -1.18 20.17
CA HIS A 64 10.55 -2.41 20.17
C HIS A 64 10.00 -3.50 19.23
N LEU A 65 8.82 -3.31 18.63
CA LEU A 65 8.32 -4.25 17.64
C LEU A 65 9.10 -4.05 16.35
N ALA A 66 9.50 -5.15 15.69
CA ALA A 66 10.24 -5.09 14.42
C ALA A 66 9.50 -4.27 13.35
N ILE A 67 8.15 -4.29 13.33
CA ILE A 67 7.36 -3.48 12.39
C ILE A 67 7.52 -1.97 12.61
N ALA A 68 7.98 -1.50 13.77
CA ALA A 68 8.25 -0.10 14.02
C ALA A 68 9.57 0.36 13.40
N GLU A 69 10.51 -0.54 13.12
CA GLU A 69 11.78 -0.23 12.47
C GLU A 69 11.60 -0.09 10.94
N PRO A 70 11.90 1.08 10.34
CA PRO A 70 11.72 1.29 8.90
C PRO A 70 12.49 0.27 8.04
N LEU A 71 13.73 -0.07 8.43
CA LEU A 71 14.54 -1.06 7.72
C LEU A 71 13.84 -2.42 7.64
N ARG A 72 13.27 -2.90 8.75
CA ARG A 72 12.53 -4.16 8.82
C ARG A 72 11.27 -4.14 7.95
N ARG A 73 10.57 -3.01 7.89
CA ARG A 73 9.42 -2.84 6.98
C ARG A 73 9.86 -2.94 5.53
N VAL A 74 10.95 -2.26 5.16
CA VAL A 74 11.51 -2.29 3.80
C VAL A 74 12.00 -3.70 3.42
N GLU A 75 12.69 -4.40 4.33
CA GLU A 75 13.09 -5.81 4.13
C GLU A 75 11.87 -6.69 3.83
N ALA A 76 10.80 -6.57 4.62
CA ALA A 76 9.56 -7.32 4.40
C ALA A 76 8.85 -6.95 3.08
N LEU A 77 8.91 -5.68 2.66
CA LEU A 77 8.38 -5.25 1.35
C LEU A 77 9.20 -5.82 0.19
N HIS A 78 10.53 -5.79 0.30
CA HIS A 78 11.45 -6.37 -0.68
C HIS A 78 11.20 -7.88 -0.82
N GLU A 79 11.11 -8.61 0.28
CA GLU A 79 10.86 -10.05 0.27
C GLU A 79 9.52 -10.41 -0.40
N ARG A 80 8.46 -9.61 -0.20
CA ARG A 80 7.18 -9.79 -0.91
C ARG A 80 7.29 -9.47 -2.39
N ARG A 81 8.03 -8.43 -2.76
CA ARG A 81 8.28 -8.06 -4.15
C ARG A 81 9.00 -9.19 -4.89
N GLU A 82 10.05 -9.75 -4.29
CA GLU A 82 10.79 -10.87 -4.90
C GLU A 82 9.91 -12.10 -5.10
N ARG A 83 9.01 -12.42 -4.15
CA ARG A 83 8.03 -13.51 -4.34
C ARG A 83 7.07 -13.25 -5.50
N LEU A 84 6.61 -12.01 -5.69
CA LEU A 84 5.74 -11.67 -6.83
C LEU A 84 6.51 -11.75 -8.16
N LEU A 85 7.77 -11.34 -8.19
CA LEU A 85 8.61 -11.47 -9.38
C LEU A 85 8.90 -12.94 -9.71
N LEU A 86 9.14 -13.77 -8.70
CA LEU A 86 9.31 -15.22 -8.91
C LEU A 86 8.07 -15.84 -9.58
N VAL A 87 6.86 -15.44 -9.15
CA VAL A 87 5.62 -15.90 -9.79
C VAL A 87 5.55 -15.48 -11.27
N VAL A 88 6.03 -14.27 -11.60
CA VAL A 88 6.10 -13.81 -13.00
C VAL A 88 7.10 -14.66 -13.79
N ASP A 89 8.29 -14.93 -13.23
CA ASP A 89 9.32 -15.72 -13.88
C ASP A 89 8.90 -17.18 -14.12
N GLU A 90 8.25 -17.80 -13.13
CA GLU A 90 7.72 -19.17 -13.24
C GLU A 90 6.64 -19.25 -14.33
N ARG A 91 5.70 -18.30 -14.38
CA ARG A 91 4.68 -18.22 -15.44
C ARG A 91 5.32 -17.98 -16.81
N ALA A 92 6.33 -17.11 -16.88
CA ALA A 92 7.04 -16.84 -18.10
C ALA A 92 7.74 -18.10 -18.64
N ALA A 93 8.34 -18.91 -17.76
CA ALA A 93 8.94 -20.18 -18.11
C ALA A 93 7.88 -21.17 -18.64
N GLU A 94 6.78 -21.34 -17.92
CA GLU A 94 5.66 -22.19 -18.35
C GLU A 94 5.16 -21.79 -19.76
N TYR A 95 4.94 -20.50 -20.01
CA TYR A 95 4.42 -20.04 -21.30
C TYR A 95 5.44 -20.17 -22.43
N ARG A 96 6.75 -20.09 -22.14
CA ARG A 96 7.79 -20.39 -23.14
C ARG A 96 7.77 -21.86 -23.53
N GLU A 97 7.65 -22.76 -22.56
CA GLU A 97 7.58 -24.21 -22.81
C GLU A 97 6.35 -24.57 -23.64
N ILE A 98 5.19 -24.04 -23.28
CA ILE A 98 3.95 -24.34 -24.02
C ILE A 98 4.01 -23.75 -25.42
N ARG A 99 4.50 -22.52 -25.60
CA ARG A 99 4.64 -21.91 -26.93
C ARG A 99 5.60 -22.69 -27.83
N ALA A 100 6.63 -23.33 -27.27
CA ALA A 100 7.53 -24.19 -28.04
C ALA A 100 6.82 -25.43 -28.60
N GLN A 101 5.77 -25.91 -27.91
CA GLN A 101 4.97 -27.07 -28.34
C GLN A 101 3.77 -26.64 -29.20
N GLU A 102 3.13 -25.53 -28.85
CA GLU A 102 1.88 -25.02 -29.45
C GLU A 102 1.98 -23.50 -29.70
N PRO A 103 2.59 -23.08 -30.82
CA PRO A 103 2.92 -21.66 -31.09
C PRO A 103 1.71 -20.72 -31.12
N ASP A 104 0.55 -21.22 -31.55
CA ASP A 104 -0.69 -20.45 -31.75
C ASP A 104 -1.62 -20.45 -30.51
N ARG A 105 -1.29 -21.24 -29.48
CA ARG A 105 -2.18 -21.41 -28.31
C ARG A 105 -2.11 -20.24 -27.32
N TYR A 106 -0.99 -19.52 -27.28
CA TYR A 106 -0.73 -18.44 -26.32
C TYR A 106 -0.45 -17.10 -27.01
N PRO A 107 -0.78 -15.96 -26.37
CA PRO A 107 -0.38 -14.65 -26.87
C PRO A 107 1.15 -14.58 -27.09
N PRO A 108 1.63 -13.87 -28.13
CA PRO A 108 3.06 -13.71 -28.38
C PRO A 108 3.83 -13.19 -27.15
N ASP A 109 3.20 -12.33 -26.36
CA ASP A 109 3.77 -11.69 -25.17
C ASP A 109 3.60 -12.52 -23.88
N GLY A 110 3.10 -13.75 -23.97
CA GLY A 110 2.95 -14.65 -22.82
C GLY A 110 4.28 -14.93 -22.11
N ALA A 111 5.40 -14.95 -22.85
CA ALA A 111 6.74 -15.15 -22.29
C ALA A 111 7.22 -14.05 -21.31
N THR A 112 6.42 -13.01 -21.09
CA THR A 112 6.62 -12.00 -20.04
C THR A 112 6.16 -12.45 -18.65
N GLY A 113 5.31 -13.49 -18.55
CA GLY A 113 4.73 -13.96 -17.29
C GLY A 113 3.64 -13.06 -16.69
N LEU A 114 3.32 -11.96 -17.37
CA LEU A 114 2.32 -10.99 -16.92
C LEU A 114 0.88 -11.36 -17.28
N PHE A 115 0.69 -12.36 -18.14
CA PHE A 115 -0.64 -12.85 -18.50
C PHE A 115 -1.09 -13.94 -17.53
N MET A 116 -2.38 -13.94 -17.21
CA MET A 116 -3.05 -14.97 -16.45
C MET A 116 -4.02 -15.72 -17.36
N ARG A 117 -3.92 -17.05 -17.35
CA ARG A 117 -4.91 -17.94 -17.97
C ARG A 117 -6.14 -18.04 -17.07
N THR A 118 -7.30 -17.71 -17.64
CA THR A 118 -8.60 -17.87 -17.00
C THR A 118 -9.43 -18.82 -17.84
N VAL A 119 -10.02 -19.83 -17.23
CA VAL A 119 -10.94 -20.73 -17.91
C VAL A 119 -12.35 -20.24 -17.65
N LYS A 120 -13.12 -19.97 -18.71
CA LYS A 120 -14.53 -19.59 -18.60
C LYS A 120 -15.39 -20.62 -19.30
N GLN A 121 -16.46 -21.03 -18.62
CA GLN A 121 -17.54 -21.77 -19.25
C GLN A 121 -18.53 -20.76 -19.84
N ILE A 122 -18.83 -20.90 -21.13
CA ILE A 122 -19.81 -20.11 -21.86
C ILE A 122 -20.97 -21.03 -22.23
N GLY A 123 -22.20 -20.62 -21.88
CA GLY A 123 -23.41 -21.40 -22.15
C GLY A 123 -23.82 -22.33 -21.01
N THR A 124 -24.99 -22.98 -21.18
CA THR A 124 -25.64 -23.81 -20.16
C THR A 124 -26.17 -25.09 -20.82
N GLY A 125 -26.15 -26.22 -20.10
CA GLY A 125 -26.61 -27.52 -20.65
C GLY A 125 -25.69 -28.07 -21.72
N ASP A 126 -26.26 -28.74 -22.74
CA ASP A 126 -25.51 -29.45 -23.80
C ASP A 126 -24.67 -28.54 -24.71
N GLN A 127 -24.82 -27.22 -24.60
CA GLN A 127 -24.05 -26.22 -25.36
C GLN A 127 -22.99 -25.50 -24.51
N ALA A 128 -22.69 -25.98 -23.30
CA ALA A 128 -21.62 -25.44 -22.49
C ALA A 128 -20.25 -25.67 -23.17
N GLN A 129 -19.55 -24.58 -23.47
CA GLN A 129 -18.19 -24.59 -24.02
C GLN A 129 -17.20 -24.03 -23.00
N ILE A 130 -16.04 -24.67 -22.89
CA ILE A 130 -14.93 -24.19 -22.06
C ILE A 130 -13.98 -23.41 -22.95
N VAL A 131 -13.81 -22.12 -22.67
CA VAL A 131 -12.92 -21.22 -23.40
C VAL A 131 -11.80 -20.77 -22.49
N GLU A 132 -10.56 -20.94 -22.95
CA GLU A 132 -9.37 -20.38 -22.31
C GLU A 132 -9.25 -18.90 -22.72
N GLN A 133 -9.17 -18.02 -21.73
CA GLN A 133 -8.96 -16.59 -21.91
C GLN A 133 -7.64 -16.18 -21.24
N PHE A 134 -6.80 -15.46 -21.98
CA PHE A 134 -5.60 -14.85 -21.44
C PHE A 134 -5.85 -13.35 -21.21
N ALA A 135 -5.54 -12.88 -20.01
CA ALA A 135 -5.68 -11.47 -19.65
C ALA A 135 -4.44 -11.01 -18.90
N LEU A 136 -4.09 -9.73 -19.05
CA LEU A 136 -3.02 -9.12 -18.27
C LEU A 136 -3.38 -9.17 -16.77
N ASP A 137 -2.45 -9.60 -15.93
CA ASP A 137 -2.59 -9.63 -14.47
C ASP A 137 -2.38 -8.22 -13.89
N VAL A 138 -3.39 -7.37 -14.09
CA VAL A 138 -3.42 -6.00 -13.57
C VAL A 138 -3.42 -6.00 -12.03
N GLY A 139 -3.89 -7.08 -11.41
CA GLY A 139 -3.84 -7.26 -9.95
C GLY A 139 -2.39 -7.32 -9.46
N LEU A 140 -1.60 -8.24 -10.00
CA LEU A 140 -0.18 -8.39 -9.66
C LEU A 140 0.61 -7.11 -9.93
N LEU A 141 0.40 -6.47 -11.08
CA LEU A 141 1.08 -5.20 -11.41
C LEU A 141 0.73 -4.08 -10.43
N ARG A 142 -0.53 -4.02 -9.99
CA ARG A 142 -0.97 -3.05 -8.97
C ARG A 142 -0.27 -3.31 -7.64
N GLU A 143 -0.21 -4.56 -7.19
CA GLU A 143 0.45 -4.93 -5.93
C GLU A 143 1.96 -4.62 -5.96
N LEU A 144 2.65 -4.94 -7.06
CA LEU A 144 4.06 -4.56 -7.24
C LEU A 144 4.26 -3.05 -7.09
N ARG A 145 3.43 -2.25 -7.77
CA ARG A 145 3.48 -0.79 -7.69
C ARG A 145 3.21 -0.27 -6.27
N GLU A 146 2.24 -0.84 -5.55
CA GLU A 146 1.95 -0.42 -4.18
C GLU A 146 3.08 -0.79 -3.21
N LEU A 147 3.73 -1.95 -3.38
CA LEU A 147 4.91 -2.32 -2.59
C LEU A 147 6.08 -1.35 -2.83
N GLU A 148 6.35 -1.01 -4.08
CA GLU A 148 7.42 -0.08 -4.46
C GLU A 148 7.13 1.35 -3.96
N LYS A 149 5.87 1.79 -4.06
CA LYS A 149 5.42 3.05 -3.49
C LYS A 149 5.56 3.08 -1.97
N GLN A 150 5.12 2.02 -1.28
CA GLN A 150 5.27 1.93 0.18
C GLN A 150 6.74 1.96 0.56
N ALA A 151 7.62 1.23 -0.13
CA ALA A 151 9.06 1.27 0.12
C ALA A 151 9.63 2.70 -0.05
N ALA A 152 9.21 3.43 -1.08
CA ALA A 152 9.62 4.83 -1.26
C ALA A 152 9.12 5.75 -0.12
N ILE A 153 7.93 5.50 0.43
CA ILE A 153 7.41 6.22 1.61
C ILE A 153 8.26 5.90 2.84
N GLU A 154 8.55 4.62 3.09
CA GLU A 154 9.37 4.18 4.24
C GLU A 154 10.80 4.75 4.19
N LEU A 155 11.35 4.93 3.00
CA LEU A 155 12.66 5.51 2.75
C LEU A 155 12.65 7.05 2.68
N HIS A 156 11.48 7.68 2.87
CA HIS A 156 11.29 9.12 2.73
C HIS A 156 11.70 9.69 1.35
N GLN A 157 11.66 8.86 0.32
CA GLN A 157 11.94 9.23 -1.08
C GLN A 157 10.67 9.68 -1.82
N TRP A 158 9.50 9.36 -1.27
CA TRP A 158 8.22 9.80 -1.78
C TRP A 158 7.70 11.01 -0.99
N GLN A 159 7.68 12.17 -1.63
CA GLN A 159 6.97 13.35 -1.10
C GLN A 159 5.59 13.39 -1.75
N GLN A 160 4.55 13.26 -0.93
CA GLN A 160 3.20 13.53 -1.40
C GLN A 160 3.07 15.05 -1.42
N ASP A 161 2.89 15.64 -2.61
CA ASP A 161 2.52 17.05 -2.71
C ASP A 161 1.20 17.22 -1.94
N GLU A 162 1.26 17.78 -0.73
CA GLU A 162 0.09 18.36 -0.09
C GLU A 162 -0.29 19.60 -0.91
N TYR A 163 -1.04 19.39 -1.99
CA TYR A 163 -1.75 20.46 -2.65
C TYR A 163 -2.80 21.00 -1.67
N THR A 164 -2.37 21.92 -0.81
CA THR A 164 -3.23 22.64 0.13
C THR A 164 -3.88 23.78 -0.65
N ASP A 165 -4.91 23.46 -1.44
CA ASP A 165 -5.70 24.50 -2.09
C ASP A 165 -6.53 25.25 -1.04
N SER A 166 -6.11 26.47 -0.72
CA SER A 166 -6.96 27.44 -0.03
C SER A 166 -6.73 28.85 -0.56
N ARG A 167 -6.22 29.00 -1.79
CA ARG A 167 -6.12 30.31 -2.44
C ARG A 167 -6.62 30.18 -3.88
N PRO A 168 -7.60 31.00 -4.31
CA PRO A 168 -8.02 30.99 -5.70
C PRO A 168 -6.78 31.23 -6.57
N LEU A 169 -6.51 30.28 -7.47
CA LEU A 169 -5.37 30.26 -8.37
C LEU A 169 -5.24 31.62 -9.09
N GLY A 170 -4.35 32.48 -8.57
CA GLY A 170 -3.80 33.57 -9.34
C GLY A 170 -3.06 32.96 -10.52
N LYS A 171 -3.43 33.37 -11.74
CA LYS A 171 -2.91 32.88 -13.03
C LYS A 171 -1.45 32.46 -12.93
N VAL A 172 -1.19 31.16 -12.93
CA VAL A 172 0.17 30.63 -13.05
C VAL A 172 0.60 30.91 -14.49
N PRO A 173 1.71 31.64 -14.73
CA PRO A 173 2.17 31.89 -16.10
C PRO A 173 2.63 30.56 -16.71
N ILE A 174 1.97 30.14 -17.78
CA ILE A 174 2.41 29.05 -18.64
C ILE A 174 3.80 29.44 -19.15
N ARG A 175 4.82 28.64 -18.79
CA ARG A 175 6.10 28.69 -19.47
C ARG A 175 6.06 27.66 -20.59
N GLU A 176 6.08 28.13 -21.83
CA GLU A 176 6.27 27.28 -23.00
C GLU A 176 7.61 26.55 -22.85
N ILE A 177 7.57 25.23 -22.69
CA ILE A 177 8.76 24.38 -22.79
C ILE A 177 8.82 23.94 -24.25
N ILE A 178 9.64 24.64 -25.05
CA ILE A 178 9.96 24.21 -26.40
C ILE A 178 10.94 23.03 -26.28
N ILE A 179 10.42 21.82 -26.47
CA ILE A 179 11.26 20.62 -26.60
C ILE A 179 11.69 20.55 -28.07
N GLU A 180 12.91 20.99 -28.37
CA GLU A 180 13.48 20.79 -29.70
C GLU A 180 13.67 19.29 -29.94
N ARG A 181 12.92 18.75 -30.89
CA ARG A 181 13.07 17.37 -31.36
C ARG A 181 14.45 17.27 -32.01
N PRO A 182 15.41 16.45 -31.51
CA PRO A 182 16.68 16.28 -32.20
C PRO A 182 16.39 15.76 -33.61
N ALA A 183 17.00 16.40 -34.59
CA ALA A 183 16.82 16.07 -36.00
C ALA A 183 17.06 14.57 -36.20
N ARG A 184 16.07 13.88 -36.77
CA ARG A 184 16.23 12.51 -37.26
C ARG A 184 17.43 12.56 -38.20
N LEU A 185 18.53 11.87 -37.87
CA LEU A 185 19.63 11.70 -38.81
C LEU A 185 19.03 10.94 -40.01
N LEU A 186 18.64 11.68 -41.05
CA LEU A 186 18.37 11.08 -42.34
C LEU A 186 19.73 10.52 -42.81
N PRO A 187 19.79 9.27 -43.26
CA PRO A 187 21.00 8.79 -43.91
C PRO A 187 21.32 9.74 -45.09
N ALA A 188 22.59 10.07 -45.24
CA ALA A 188 23.05 10.98 -46.29
C ALA A 188 22.52 10.51 -47.66
N PRO A 189 22.04 11.45 -48.50
CA PRO A 189 21.52 11.10 -49.82
C PRO A 189 22.68 10.53 -50.66
N GLY A 190 22.65 9.22 -50.93
CA GLY A 190 23.64 8.55 -51.79
C GLY A 190 24.11 7.17 -51.35
N ALA A 191 23.63 6.59 -50.23
CA ALA A 191 23.92 5.19 -49.94
C ALA A 191 23.15 4.29 -50.93
N PRO A 192 23.83 3.44 -51.73
CA PRO A 192 23.17 2.59 -52.71
C PRO A 192 22.26 1.57 -52.03
N ALA A 193 21.04 1.43 -52.55
CA ALA A 193 20.18 0.28 -52.27
C ALA A 193 20.78 -0.96 -52.95
N ASP A 194 20.68 -2.09 -52.24
CA ASP A 194 20.97 -3.47 -52.64
C ASP A 194 22.42 -3.98 -52.53
N ALA A 195 22.64 -4.86 -51.54
CA ALA A 195 23.19 -6.21 -51.75
C ALA A 195 23.03 -7.09 -50.49
N ALA A 196 22.42 -8.26 -50.71
CA ALA A 196 22.24 -9.44 -49.84
C ALA A 196 20.99 -9.48 -48.94
#